data_AF-A0A9J6D244-F1
#
_entry.id   AF-A0A9J6D244-F1
#
_cell.length_a   1.000
_cell.length_b   1.000
_cell.length_c   1.000
_cell.angle_alpha   90.00
_cell.angle_beta   90.00
_cell.angle_gamma   90.00
#
_symmetry.space_group_name_H-M   'P 1'
#
loop_
_entity.id
_entity.type
_entity.pdbx_description
1 polymer ?
#
loop_
_entity_poly.entity_id
_entity_poly.type
_entity_poly.pdbx_seq_one_letter_code
_entity_poly.pdbx_strand_id
1 'polypeptide(L)'
;MADSGRRFAYFVCGFGSHVEGRLVEFLCELNAECVCSWCGRVVGGGMTLAFCGDIVCQKCYTCLIHPKKIYKAMELPYNHDTDVGNKKVRCVNARRGCQFEGTLSGLDTHLKMSCAFEFIACVRCWRAVPCKDMRTHFSVCKSASQTTSRSSAAKSLLEDLANASKELERALALKCTDGEHCKLRKAVTSASEVLARLQTQLAMACCSLPDGTLALGAL
;
A
#
# COMPACT_ATOMS: atom_id res chain seq x y z
N MET A 1 14.89 33.44 -6.06
CA MET A 1 14.59 33.31 -4.62
C MET A 1 13.84 32.01 -4.43
N ALA A 2 14.52 30.96 -4.00
CA ALA A 2 13.89 29.66 -3.74
C ALA A 2 13.31 29.70 -2.33
N ASP A 3 11.99 29.74 -2.24
CA ASP A 3 11.27 29.54 -0.99
C ASP A 3 11.58 28.12 -0.49
N SER A 4 12.45 28.02 0.51
CA SER A 4 12.70 26.79 1.28
C SER A 4 11.51 26.48 2.18
N GLY A 5 10.31 26.52 1.60
CA GLY A 5 9.04 26.37 2.28
C GLY A 5 8.97 25.02 2.96
N ARG A 6 8.60 25.01 4.25
CA ARG A 6 8.34 23.78 5.01
C ARG A 6 7.41 22.89 4.18
N ARG A 7 7.84 21.66 3.93
CA ARG A 7 7.03 20.67 3.23
C ARG A 7 6.20 19.91 4.26
N PHE A 8 4.88 20.08 4.21
CA PHE A 8 3.94 19.37 5.06
C PHE A 8 3.57 18.04 4.39
N ALA A 9 4.42 17.03 4.50
CA ALA A 9 4.23 15.74 3.84
C ALA A 9 3.89 14.63 4.83
N TYR A 10 2.78 13.94 4.61
CA TYR A 10 2.30 12.88 5.51
C TYR A 10 1.87 11.64 4.73
N PHE A 11 2.02 10.47 5.35
CA PHE A 11 1.40 9.26 4.83
C PHE A 11 -0.10 9.30 5.11
N VAL A 12 -0.89 9.05 4.07
CA VAL A 12 -2.35 9.15 4.14
C VAL A 12 -3.02 7.79 4.00
N CYS A 13 -4.05 7.51 4.80
CA CYS A 13 -4.92 6.33 4.68
C CYS A 13 -6.39 6.72 4.74
N GLY A 14 -7.29 5.92 4.17
CA GLY A 14 -8.74 6.14 4.24
C GLY A 14 -9.30 7.12 3.18
N PHE A 15 -8.53 7.44 2.15
CA PHE A 15 -8.91 8.39 1.07
C PHE A 15 -8.92 7.75 -0.32
N GLY A 16 -9.15 6.44 -0.40
CA GLY A 16 -9.20 5.69 -1.67
C GLY A 16 -7.92 4.89 -1.94
N SER A 17 -8.03 3.85 -2.77
CA SER A 17 -6.96 2.86 -2.97
C SER A 17 -5.73 3.41 -3.67
N HIS A 18 -5.84 4.50 -4.44
CA HIS A 18 -4.72 5.13 -5.12
C HIS A 18 -3.96 6.10 -4.22
N VAL A 19 -4.56 6.50 -3.09
CA VAL A 19 -3.95 7.38 -2.07
C VAL A 19 -3.47 6.57 -0.87
N GLU A 20 -4.09 5.42 -0.58
CA GLU A 20 -3.80 4.57 0.58
C GLU A 20 -2.30 4.29 0.75
N GLY A 21 -1.75 4.72 1.89
CA GLY A 21 -0.35 4.52 2.25
C GLY A 21 0.66 5.38 1.47
N ARG A 22 0.21 6.31 0.60
CA ARG A 22 1.12 7.20 -0.14
C ARG A 22 1.49 8.43 0.69
N LEU A 23 2.70 8.95 0.44
CA LEU A 23 3.16 10.23 0.97
C LEU A 23 2.53 11.36 0.14
N VAL A 24 1.77 12.23 0.79
CA VAL A 24 1.04 13.33 0.17
C VAL A 24 1.57 14.66 0.71
N GLU A 25 1.88 15.59 -0.18
CA GLU A 25 2.30 16.95 0.17
C GLU A 25 1.06 17.85 0.32
N PHE A 26 0.86 18.39 1.52
CA PHE A 26 -0.17 19.36 1.85
C PHE A 26 0.33 20.78 1.61
N LEU A 27 -0.55 21.65 1.11
CA LEU A 27 -0.24 23.06 0.86
C LEU A 27 -0.37 23.93 2.12
N CYS A 28 -0.87 23.37 3.21
CA CYS A 28 -0.97 24.02 4.51
C CYS A 28 -0.53 23.06 5.61
N GLU A 29 -0.09 23.63 6.74
CA GLU A 29 0.17 22.87 7.95
C GLU A 29 -1.10 22.19 8.45
N LEU A 30 -0.97 20.97 8.96
CA LEU A 30 -2.06 20.24 9.58
C LEU A 30 -1.98 20.41 11.10
N ASN A 31 -3.15 20.54 11.73
CA ASN A 31 -3.24 20.48 13.19
C ASN A 31 -2.77 19.11 13.69
N ALA A 32 -2.16 19.07 14.87
CA ALA A 32 -1.69 17.82 15.47
C ALA A 32 -2.81 16.77 15.62
N GLU A 33 -4.06 17.22 15.81
CA GLU A 33 -5.25 16.38 15.91
C GLU A 33 -5.58 15.60 14.63
N CYS A 34 -5.05 16.03 13.48
CA CYS A 34 -5.23 15.38 12.19
C CYS A 34 -4.25 14.23 11.94
N VAL A 35 -3.24 14.08 12.81
CA VAL A 35 -2.12 13.15 12.63
C VAL A 35 -2.09 12.20 13.82
N CYS A 36 -2.04 10.90 13.56
CA CYS A 36 -1.89 9.92 14.62
C CYS A 36 -0.57 10.11 15.36
N SER A 37 -0.63 10.38 16.67
CA SER A 37 0.56 10.55 17.52
C SER A 37 1.48 9.33 17.52
N TRP A 38 0.94 8.13 17.28
CA TRP A 38 1.73 6.87 17.33
C TRP A 38 2.33 6.46 15.99
N CYS A 39 1.64 6.68 14.87
CA CYS A 39 2.13 6.23 13.56
C CYS A 39 2.45 7.36 12.57
N GLY A 40 2.17 8.61 12.94
CA GLY A 40 2.43 9.80 12.12
C GLY A 40 1.59 9.89 10.84
N ARG A 41 0.54 9.06 10.72
CA ARG A 41 -0.33 9.02 9.54
C ARG A 41 -1.55 9.91 9.71
N VAL A 42 -1.97 10.52 8.61
CA VAL A 42 -3.27 11.18 8.45
C VAL A 42 -4.27 10.12 8.01
N VAL A 43 -5.38 9.96 8.73
CA VAL A 43 -6.38 8.93 8.43
C VAL A 43 -7.76 9.52 8.18
N GLY A 44 -8.44 9.03 7.16
CA GLY A 44 -9.87 9.24 6.94
C GLY A 44 -10.69 8.29 7.82
N GLY A 45 -11.83 8.75 8.33
CA GLY A 45 -12.73 7.92 9.15
C GLY A 45 -12.63 8.12 10.66
N GLY A 46 -11.90 9.14 11.11
CA GLY A 46 -11.92 9.59 12.51
C GLY A 46 -10.70 9.16 13.32
N MET A 47 -10.41 9.96 14.35
CA MET A 47 -9.37 9.73 15.33
C MET A 47 -9.98 9.33 16.67
N THR A 48 -9.25 8.55 17.45
CA THR A 48 -9.66 8.10 18.78
C THR A 48 -8.75 8.75 19.82
N LEU A 49 -9.34 9.20 20.93
CA LEU A 49 -8.56 9.61 22.10
C LEU A 49 -8.17 8.37 22.91
N ALA A 50 -6.87 8.09 23.00
CA ALA A 50 -6.35 7.05 23.85
C ALA A 50 -6.41 7.44 25.34
N PHE A 51 -6.31 6.46 26.24
CA PHE A 51 -6.33 6.70 27.69
C PHE A 51 -5.21 7.60 28.21
N CYS A 52 -4.08 7.63 27.49
CA CYS A 52 -2.97 8.54 27.77
C CYS A 52 -3.22 9.99 27.32
N GLY A 53 -4.36 10.28 26.68
CA GLY A 53 -4.66 11.58 26.08
C GLY A 53 -4.12 11.77 24.66
N ASP A 54 -3.46 10.75 24.09
CA ASP A 54 -2.97 10.82 22.71
C ASP A 54 -4.10 10.66 21.69
N ILE A 55 -4.00 11.37 20.57
CA ILE A 55 -4.91 11.25 19.43
C ILE A 55 -4.34 10.21 18.47
N VAL A 56 -5.04 9.08 18.30
CA VAL A 56 -4.53 7.91 17.58
C VAL A 56 -5.53 7.42 16.54
N CYS A 57 -5.06 6.82 15.45
CA CYS A 57 -5.96 6.21 14.48
C CYS A 57 -6.55 4.90 15.03
N GLN A 58 -7.74 4.55 14.55
CA GLN A 58 -8.46 3.34 15.00
C GLN A 58 -7.61 2.07 14.88
N LYS A 59 -6.86 1.91 13.78
CA LYS A 59 -5.93 0.76 13.60
C LYS A 59 -4.93 0.69 14.76
N CYS A 60 -4.24 1.79 15.04
CA CYS A 60 -3.27 1.88 16.14
C CYS A 60 -3.92 1.61 17.51
N TYR A 61 -5.10 2.17 17.75
CA TYR A 61 -5.86 1.94 18.99
C TYR A 61 -6.20 0.45 19.18
N THR A 62 -6.74 -0.20 18.15
CA THR A 62 -7.11 -1.63 18.21
C THR A 62 -5.91 -2.57 18.33
N CYS A 63 -4.74 -2.21 17.78
CA CYS A 63 -3.52 -3.02 17.94
C CYS A 63 -2.98 -3.02 19.37
N LEU A 64 -3.19 -1.94 20.13
CA LEU A 64 -2.68 -1.81 21.49
C LEU A 64 -3.63 -2.32 22.57
N ILE A 65 -4.94 -2.31 22.31
CA ILE A 65 -5.91 -2.96 23.19
C ILE A 65 -5.89 -4.46 22.93
N HIS A 66 -5.21 -5.19 23.81
CA HIS A 66 -5.36 -6.64 23.91
C HIS A 66 -6.86 -7.02 24.02
N PRO A 67 -7.33 -8.08 23.36
CA PRO A 67 -8.76 -8.43 23.28
C PRO A 67 -9.44 -8.78 24.61
N LYS A 68 -8.73 -8.69 25.75
CA LYS A 68 -9.23 -9.03 27.09
C LYS A 68 -9.54 -7.83 27.99
N LYS A 69 -9.35 -6.59 27.54
CA LYS A 69 -9.76 -5.40 28.31
C LYS A 69 -10.65 -4.50 27.47
N ILE A 70 -11.94 -4.53 27.75
CA ILE A 70 -12.93 -3.66 27.11
C ILE A 70 -12.77 -2.28 27.72
N TYR A 71 -11.93 -1.46 27.11
CA TYR A 71 -11.96 -0.04 27.38
C TYR A 71 -12.68 0.65 26.22
N LYS A 72 -13.85 1.22 26.51
CA LYS A 72 -14.67 1.91 25.51
C LYS A 72 -13.89 3.14 25.02
N ALA A 73 -13.55 3.16 23.74
CA ALA A 73 -12.96 4.32 23.09
C ALA A 73 -13.90 5.52 23.26
N MET A 74 -13.37 6.68 23.64
CA MET A 74 -14.11 7.92 23.52
C MET A 74 -13.85 8.46 22.11
N GLU A 75 -14.87 8.39 21.26
CA GLU A 75 -14.82 9.06 19.96
C GLU A 75 -14.73 10.56 20.22
N LEU A 76 -13.75 11.21 19.58
CA LEU A 76 -13.67 12.66 19.64
C LEU A 76 -14.88 13.24 18.90
N PRO A 77 -15.56 14.26 19.45
CA PRO A 77 -16.64 14.93 18.75
C PRO A 77 -16.14 15.41 17.39
N TYR A 78 -16.96 15.20 16.36
CA TYR A 78 -16.66 15.62 14.99
C TYR A 78 -16.36 17.13 14.97
N ASN A 79 -15.14 17.48 14.59
CA ASN A 79 -14.68 18.85 14.45
C ASN A 79 -14.47 19.15 12.96
N HIS A 80 -15.11 20.19 12.43
CA HIS A 80 -14.93 20.59 11.04
C HIS A 80 -13.46 20.93 10.71
N ASP A 81 -12.66 21.35 11.69
CA ASP A 81 -11.24 21.64 11.50
C ASP A 81 -10.37 20.38 11.34
N THR A 82 -10.85 19.23 11.84
CA THR A 82 -10.20 17.91 11.70
C THR A 82 -10.64 17.17 10.44
N ASP A 83 -11.53 17.75 9.63
CA ASP A 83 -11.83 17.24 8.30
C ASP A 83 -10.64 17.50 7.34
N VAL A 84 -9.72 16.54 7.33
CA VAL A 84 -8.54 16.57 6.44
C VAL A 84 -8.88 16.37 4.97
N GLY A 85 -10.10 15.89 4.64
CA GLY A 85 -10.52 15.63 3.27
C GLY A 85 -10.56 16.90 2.41
N ASN A 86 -10.91 18.03 3.01
CA ASN A 86 -10.99 19.32 2.34
C ASN A 86 -9.65 20.08 2.26
N LYS A 87 -8.59 19.57 2.89
CA LYS A 87 -7.28 20.23 2.87
C LYS A 87 -6.66 20.12 1.47
N LYS A 88 -6.01 21.21 1.05
CA LYS A 88 -5.37 21.28 -0.27
C LYS A 88 -4.06 20.49 -0.28
N VAL A 89 -3.87 19.70 -1.32
CA VAL A 89 -2.73 18.83 -1.54
C VAL A 89 -2.22 18.93 -2.97
N ARG A 90 -0.95 18.58 -3.17
CA ARG A 90 -0.38 18.34 -4.50
C ARG A 90 -0.55 16.88 -4.90
N CYS A 91 -0.59 16.64 -6.20
CA CYS A 91 -0.49 15.28 -6.72
C CYS A 91 0.81 14.59 -6.25
N VAL A 92 0.72 13.30 -5.91
CA VAL A 92 1.89 12.47 -5.54
C VAL A 92 2.92 12.38 -6.68
N ASN A 93 2.49 12.65 -7.92
CA ASN A 93 3.33 12.70 -9.11
C ASN A 93 3.80 14.14 -9.44
N ALA A 94 3.69 15.11 -8.52
CA ALA A 94 4.09 16.50 -8.76
C ALA A 94 5.56 16.65 -9.17
N ARG A 95 6.45 15.89 -8.53
CA ARG A 95 7.89 15.84 -8.89
C ARG A 95 8.15 15.30 -10.30
N ARG A 96 7.16 14.63 -10.90
CA ARG A 96 7.22 14.09 -12.25
C ARG A 96 6.59 15.03 -13.28
N GLY A 97 6.05 16.17 -12.85
CA GLY A 97 5.46 17.21 -13.70
C GLY A 97 3.94 17.34 -13.59
N CYS A 98 3.26 16.58 -12.73
CA CYS A 98 1.83 16.79 -12.52
C CYS A 98 1.58 18.09 -11.74
N GLN A 99 0.84 19.03 -12.32
CA GLN A 99 0.54 20.33 -11.70
C GLN A 99 -0.78 20.35 -10.92
N PHE A 100 -1.38 19.19 -10.67
CA PHE A 100 -2.64 19.13 -9.94
C PHE A 100 -2.43 19.57 -8.48
N GLU A 101 -3.23 20.58 -8.10
CA GLU A 101 -3.48 20.99 -6.73
C GLU A 101 -4.99 20.95 -6.49
N GLY A 102 -5.43 20.26 -5.44
CA GLY A 102 -6.84 20.02 -5.18
C GLY A 102 -7.06 19.54 -3.75
N THR A 103 -8.27 19.10 -3.41
CA THR A 103 -8.57 18.56 -2.07
C THR A 103 -8.04 17.14 -1.91
N LEU A 104 -7.72 16.73 -0.68
CA LEU A 104 -7.30 15.35 -0.38
C LEU A 104 -8.35 14.33 -0.82
N SER A 105 -9.64 14.61 -0.57
CA SER A 105 -10.75 13.76 -1.04
C SER A 105 -10.84 13.67 -2.57
N GLY A 106 -10.42 14.72 -3.29
CA GLY A 106 -10.38 14.72 -4.76
C GLY A 106 -9.16 14.02 -5.36
N LEU A 107 -8.13 13.74 -4.56
CA LEU A 107 -6.86 13.22 -5.04
C LEU A 107 -6.97 11.81 -5.63
N ASP A 108 -7.73 10.89 -5.00
CA ASP A 108 -7.92 9.53 -5.55
C ASP A 108 -8.58 9.55 -6.91
N THR A 109 -9.61 10.39 -7.08
CA THR A 109 -10.29 10.56 -8.37
C THR A 109 -9.33 11.11 -9.43
N HIS A 110 -8.50 12.10 -9.07
CA HIS A 110 -7.47 12.61 -9.97
C HIS A 110 -6.48 11.50 -10.37
N LEU A 111 -5.93 10.75 -9.42
CA LEU A 111 -4.98 9.67 -9.70
C LEU A 111 -5.58 8.58 -10.58
N LYS A 112 -6.84 8.22 -10.31
CA LYS A 112 -7.56 7.17 -11.02
C LYS A 112 -7.94 7.56 -12.44
N MET A 113 -8.38 8.80 -12.67
CA MET A 113 -9.04 9.16 -13.94
C MET A 113 -8.32 10.22 -14.77
N SER A 114 -7.45 11.03 -14.17
CA SER A 114 -7.00 12.28 -14.79
C SER A 114 -5.49 12.52 -14.72
N CYS A 115 -4.76 11.76 -13.91
CA CYS A 115 -3.33 11.92 -13.75
C CYS A 115 -2.58 11.34 -14.95
N ALA A 116 -2.25 12.20 -15.91
CA ALA A 116 -1.44 11.85 -17.07
C ALA A 116 -0.02 11.33 -16.71
N PHE A 117 0.43 11.58 -15.48
CA PHE A 117 1.73 11.17 -14.95
C PHE A 117 1.69 9.90 -14.09
N GLU A 118 0.50 9.30 -13.90
CA GLU A 118 0.39 7.99 -13.25
C GLU A 118 1.00 6.91 -14.14
N PHE A 119 1.68 5.94 -13.55
CA PHE A 119 2.28 4.83 -14.27
C PHE A 119 1.30 3.68 -14.39
N ILE A 120 1.11 3.22 -15.62
CA ILE A 120 0.30 2.05 -15.92
C ILE A 120 1.17 0.99 -16.60
N ALA A 121 0.91 -0.28 -16.29
CA ALA A 121 1.66 -1.38 -16.89
C ALA A 121 1.22 -1.59 -18.34
N CYS A 122 2.16 -1.61 -19.28
CA CYS A 122 1.87 -1.98 -20.66
C CYS A 122 1.53 -3.47 -20.73
N VAL A 123 0.40 -3.85 -21.32
CA VAL A 123 0.00 -5.26 -21.45
C VAL A 123 0.90 -6.10 -22.36
N ARG A 124 1.69 -5.47 -23.25
CA ARG A 124 2.59 -6.16 -24.19
C ARG A 124 3.93 -6.52 -23.56
N CYS A 125 4.50 -5.58 -22.80
CA CYS A 125 5.86 -5.73 -22.25
C CYS A 125 5.93 -5.66 -20.72
N TRP A 126 4.81 -5.42 -20.04
CA TRP A 126 4.67 -5.25 -18.59
C TRP A 126 5.50 -4.12 -17.97
N ARG A 127 6.14 -3.28 -18.79
CA ARG A 127 6.85 -2.09 -18.31
C ARG A 127 5.84 -1.08 -17.78
N ALA A 128 6.18 -0.47 -16.66
CA ALA A 128 5.47 0.70 -16.16
C ALA A 128 5.76 1.88 -17.09
N VAL A 129 4.70 2.47 -17.66
CA VAL A 129 4.80 3.60 -18.59
C VAL A 129 3.86 4.71 -18.10
N PRO A 130 4.28 5.98 -18.12
CA PRO A 130 3.38 7.09 -17.82
C PRO A 130 2.14 7.04 -18.72
N CYS A 131 0.96 7.30 -18.15
CA CYS A 131 -0.30 7.26 -18.88
C CYS A 131 -0.26 8.15 -20.14
N LYS A 132 0.34 9.35 -20.05
CA LYS A 132 0.56 10.27 -21.17
C LYS A 132 1.37 9.67 -22.33
N ASP A 133 2.31 8.78 -22.02
CA ASP A 133 3.24 8.18 -22.99
C ASP A 133 2.77 6.79 -23.43
N MET A 134 1.66 6.27 -22.90
CA MET A 134 1.20 4.91 -23.21
C MET A 134 0.84 4.77 -24.70
N ARG A 135 0.23 5.79 -25.31
CA ARG A 135 -0.11 5.76 -26.74
C ARG A 135 1.13 5.64 -27.62
N THR A 136 2.15 6.47 -27.36
CA THR A 136 3.40 6.47 -28.13
C THR A 136 4.18 5.18 -27.86
N HIS A 137 4.27 4.75 -26.61
CA HIS A 137 4.86 3.47 -26.24
C HIS A 137 4.21 2.29 -26.97
N PHE A 138 2.88 2.22 -27.00
CA PHE A 138 2.15 1.11 -27.61
C PHE A 138 2.40 1.00 -29.12
N SER A 139 2.63 2.12 -29.81
CA SER A 139 2.95 2.15 -31.24
C SER A 139 4.32 1.53 -31.58
N VAL A 140 5.29 1.64 -30.66
CA VAL A 140 6.67 1.13 -30.85
C VAL A 140 6.96 -0.13 -30.03
N CYS A 141 6.03 -0.56 -29.17
CA CYS A 141 6.20 -1.73 -28.33
C CYS A 141 6.12 -3.02 -29.16
N LYS A 142 7.29 -3.53 -29.57
CA LYS A 142 7.50 -4.75 -30.36
C LYS A 142 7.59 -6.03 -29.53
N SER A 143 7.47 -5.96 -28.21
CA SER A 143 7.42 -7.15 -27.36
C SER A 143 6.19 -7.97 -27.77
N ALA A 144 6.40 -9.07 -28.48
CA ALA A 144 5.42 -10.15 -28.56
C ALA A 144 5.03 -10.47 -27.12
N SER A 145 3.73 -10.53 -26.83
CA SER A 145 3.23 -10.80 -25.49
C SER A 145 4.06 -11.93 -24.87
N GLN A 146 4.97 -11.62 -23.94
CA GLN A 146 5.76 -12.62 -23.21
C GLN A 146 4.88 -13.36 -22.18
N THR A 147 3.58 -13.48 -22.49
CA THR A 147 2.64 -14.31 -21.77
C THR A 147 2.96 -15.79 -21.90
N THR A 148 3.89 -16.22 -22.76
CA THR A 148 4.22 -17.65 -22.90
C THR A 148 5.30 -18.14 -21.93
N SER A 149 6.32 -17.33 -21.61
CA SER A 149 7.42 -17.76 -20.70
C SER A 149 7.11 -17.54 -19.22
N ARG A 150 6.37 -16.48 -18.86
CA ARG A 150 5.87 -16.27 -17.48
C ARG A 150 4.67 -17.14 -17.15
N SER A 151 3.91 -17.61 -18.16
CA SER A 151 2.74 -18.46 -17.93
C SER A 151 3.11 -19.86 -17.42
N SER A 152 4.25 -20.45 -17.80
CA SER A 152 4.60 -21.78 -17.30
C SER A 152 5.05 -21.73 -15.83
N ALA A 153 5.87 -20.75 -15.47
CA ALA A 153 6.28 -20.53 -14.07
C ALA A 153 5.09 -20.13 -13.19
N ALA A 154 4.22 -19.21 -13.66
CA ALA A 154 3.02 -18.83 -12.92
C ALA A 154 2.01 -19.98 -12.79
N LYS A 155 1.86 -20.84 -13.82
CA LYS A 155 1.04 -22.06 -13.75
C LYS A 155 1.61 -23.07 -12.75
N SER A 156 2.92 -23.32 -12.80
CA SER A 156 3.61 -24.19 -11.84
C SER A 156 3.43 -23.69 -10.41
N LEU A 157 3.48 -22.38 -10.17
CA LEU A 157 3.26 -21.80 -8.84
C LEU A 157 1.81 -21.89 -8.38
N LEU A 158 0.85 -21.71 -9.29
CA LEU A 158 -0.57 -21.89 -8.99
C LEU A 158 -0.90 -23.35 -8.67
N GLU A 159 -0.26 -24.29 -9.37
CA GLU A 159 -0.37 -25.73 -9.08
C GLU A 159 0.27 -26.07 -7.73
N ASP A 160 1.46 -25.56 -7.43
CA ASP A 160 2.12 -25.73 -6.12
C ASP A 160 1.27 -25.16 -4.97
N LEU A 161 0.65 -23.99 -5.16
CA LEU A 161 -0.22 -23.37 -4.17
C LEU A 161 -1.52 -24.16 -3.95
N ALA A 162 -2.13 -24.64 -5.04
CA ALA A 162 -3.32 -25.49 -4.96
C ALA A 162 -3.03 -26.81 -4.24
N ASN A 163 -1.86 -27.41 -4.50
CA ASN A 163 -1.41 -28.62 -3.81
C ASN A 163 -1.16 -28.38 -2.32
N ALA A 164 -0.46 -27.30 -1.96
CA ALA A 164 -0.22 -26.93 -0.57
C ALA A 164 -1.53 -26.67 0.20
N SER A 165 -2.50 -25.99 -0.42
CA SER A 165 -3.82 -25.75 0.17
C SER A 165 -4.58 -27.06 0.42
N LYS A 166 -4.52 -28.00 -0.53
CA LYS A 166 -5.16 -29.32 -0.40
C LYS A 166 -4.52 -30.19 0.67
N GLU A 167 -3.20 -30.11 0.85
CA GLU A 167 -2.50 -30.78 1.94
C GLU A 167 -2.87 -30.20 3.30
N LEU A 168 -3.01 -28.88 3.39
CA LEU A 168 -3.46 -28.20 4.60
C LEU A 168 -4.90 -28.59 4.98
N GLU A 169 -5.81 -28.61 4.01
CA GLU A 169 -7.20 -29.05 4.23
C GLU A 169 -7.30 -30.50 4.69
N ARG A 170 -6.49 -31.41 4.10
CA ARG A 170 -6.41 -32.80 4.54
C ARG A 170 -5.86 -32.94 5.96
N ALA A 171 -4.87 -32.13 6.32
CA ALA A 171 -4.31 -32.11 7.67
C ALA A 171 -5.32 -31.56 8.70
N LEU A 172 -6.15 -30.59 8.31
CA LEU A 172 -7.21 -30.01 9.15
C LEU A 172 -8.44 -30.93 9.30
N ALA A 173 -8.69 -31.82 8.34
CA ALA A 173 -9.79 -32.78 8.37
C ALA A 173 -9.55 -33.98 9.32
N LEU A 174 -8.33 -34.19 9.81
CA LEU A 174 -7.99 -35.23 10.77
C LEU A 174 -8.31 -34.74 12.20
N LYS A 175 -9.18 -35.47 12.92
CA LYS A 175 -9.47 -35.20 14.34
C LYS A 175 -8.27 -35.59 15.21
N CYS A 176 -7.70 -34.62 15.92
CA CYS A 176 -6.46 -34.74 16.68
C CYS A 176 -6.52 -35.80 17.79
N THR A 177 -5.53 -36.70 17.77
CA THR A 177 -4.96 -37.31 18.99
C THR A 177 -3.45 -37.06 19.00
N ASP A 178 -2.86 -36.92 20.18
CA ASP A 178 -1.57 -36.25 20.49
C ASP A 178 -0.30 -36.72 19.73
N GLY A 179 -0.38 -37.71 18.84
CA GLY A 179 0.74 -38.20 18.02
C GLY A 179 0.93 -37.52 16.66
N GLU A 180 -0.04 -36.73 16.17
CA GLU A 180 -0.05 -36.23 14.78
C GLU A 180 0.34 -34.75 14.61
N HIS A 181 0.71 -34.05 15.69
CA HIS A 181 1.26 -32.69 15.64
C HIS A 181 2.52 -32.57 14.75
N CYS A 182 3.23 -33.68 14.53
CA CYS A 182 4.38 -33.73 13.62
C CYS A 182 3.96 -33.59 12.14
N LYS A 183 2.81 -34.16 11.73
CA LYS A 183 2.32 -34.10 10.34
C LYS A 183 1.78 -32.72 10.00
N LEU A 184 0.99 -32.12 10.91
CA LEU A 184 0.51 -30.75 10.75
C LEU A 184 1.66 -29.74 10.73
N ARG A 185 2.66 -29.92 11.61
CA ARG A 185 3.88 -29.09 11.62
C ARG A 185 4.62 -29.20 10.28
N LYS A 186 4.80 -30.40 9.73
CA LYS A 186 5.42 -30.59 8.41
C LYS A 186 4.65 -29.91 7.28
N ALA A 187 3.32 -30.01 7.27
CA ALA A 187 2.48 -29.32 6.27
C ALA A 187 2.59 -27.80 6.39
N VAL A 188 2.58 -27.25 7.60
CA VAL A 188 2.77 -25.81 7.85
C VAL A 188 4.18 -25.35 7.47
N THR A 189 5.22 -26.13 7.75
CA THR A 189 6.59 -25.83 7.32
C THR A 189 6.71 -25.82 5.80
N SER A 190 6.14 -26.83 5.12
CA SER A 190 6.11 -26.90 3.65
C SER A 190 5.38 -25.70 3.04
N ALA A 191 4.22 -25.32 3.59
CA ALA A 191 3.49 -24.12 3.15
C ALA A 191 4.29 -22.82 3.40
N SER A 192 5.00 -22.73 4.52
CA SER A 192 5.88 -21.60 4.86
C SER A 192 7.05 -21.48 3.87
N GLU A 193 7.64 -22.61 3.45
CA GLU A 193 8.70 -22.64 2.44
C GLU A 193 8.21 -22.18 1.07
N VAL A 194 7.01 -22.61 0.67
CA VAL A 194 6.36 -22.14 -0.57
C VAL A 194 6.10 -20.64 -0.50
N LEU A 195 5.59 -20.13 0.63
CA LEU A 195 5.37 -18.69 0.83
C LEU A 195 6.68 -17.89 0.80
N ALA A 196 7.76 -18.39 1.38
CA ALA A 196 9.08 -17.75 1.35
C ALA A 196 9.66 -17.70 -0.08
N ARG A 197 9.48 -18.77 -0.86
CA ARG A 197 9.86 -18.80 -2.29
C ARG A 197 9.05 -17.79 -3.09
N LEU A 198 7.74 -17.70 -2.84
CA LEU A 198 6.86 -16.71 -3.47
C LEU A 198 7.28 -15.29 -3.11
N GLN A 199 7.56 -14.99 -1.83
CA GLN A 199 8.04 -13.69 -1.39
C GLN A 199 9.36 -13.30 -2.07
N THR A 200 10.29 -14.26 -2.19
CA THR A 200 11.59 -14.02 -2.86
C THR A 200 11.41 -13.74 -4.36
N GLN A 201 10.51 -14.47 -5.03
CA GLN A 201 10.23 -14.23 -6.45
C GLN A 201 9.46 -12.94 -6.69
N LEU A 202 8.53 -12.57 -5.81
CA LEU A 202 7.88 -11.25 -5.80
C LEU A 202 8.92 -10.14 -5.58
N ALA A 203 9.85 -10.31 -4.64
CA ALA A 203 10.94 -9.37 -4.41
C ALA A 203 11.82 -9.22 -5.66
N MET A 204 12.21 -10.31 -6.33
CA MET A 204 12.98 -10.23 -7.58
C MET A 204 12.19 -9.57 -8.73
N ALA A 205 10.88 -9.83 -8.84
CA ALA A 205 10.02 -9.15 -9.80
C ALA A 205 9.88 -7.65 -9.51
N CYS A 206 9.86 -7.27 -8.23
CA CYS A 206 9.87 -5.87 -7.79
C CYS A 206 11.24 -5.19 -7.99
N CYS A 207 12.36 -5.89 -7.81
CA CYS A 207 13.72 -5.39 -8.10
C CYS A 207 14.02 -5.29 -9.61
N SER A 208 13.14 -5.83 -10.47
CA SER A 208 13.21 -5.67 -11.92
C SER A 208 12.51 -4.40 -12.42
N LEU A 209 11.87 -3.63 -11.53
CA LEU A 209 11.49 -2.25 -11.81
C LEU A 209 12.76 -1.41 -11.68
N PRO A 210 13.04 -0.47 -12.62
CA PRO A 210 14.22 0.36 -12.50
C PRO A 210 14.16 1.14 -11.19
N ASP A 211 15.13 0.85 -10.33
CA ASP A 211 15.49 1.65 -9.17
C ASP A 211 15.53 3.12 -9.58
N GLY A 212 14.58 3.89 -9.07
CA GLY A 212 14.70 5.33 -8.99
C GLY A 212 15.81 5.61 -7.98
N THR A 213 17.03 5.70 -8.49
CA THR A 213 18.26 5.93 -7.75
C THR A 213 18.08 7.10 -6.79
N LEU A 214 18.11 6.78 -5.49
CA LEU A 214 18.53 7.73 -4.46
C LEU A 214 20.00 8.06 -4.72
N ALA A 215 20.25 9.15 -5.42
CA ALA A 215 21.55 9.79 -5.40
C ALA A 215 21.62 10.68 -4.14
N LEU A 216 22.13 10.09 -3.06
CA LEU A 216 22.91 10.82 -2.07
C LEU A 216 24.28 11.10 -2.72
N GLY A 217 24.64 12.37 -2.87
CA GLY A 217 25.95 12.74 -3.41
C GLY A 217 26.11 14.24 -3.68
N ALA A 218 26.69 14.94 -2.70
CA ALA A 218 27.65 16.03 -2.82
C ALA A 218 27.36 17.20 -3.79
N LEU A 219 26.85 18.30 -3.25
CA LEU A 219 27.52 19.62 -3.07
C LEU A 219 26.50 20.64 -2.58
#